data_AF-A0A956QPA9-F1
#
_entry.id   AF-A0A956QPA9-F1
#
_cell.length_a   1.000
_cell.length_b   1.000
_cell.length_c   1.000
_cell.angle_alpha   90.00
_cell.angle_beta   90.00
_cell.angle_gamma   90.00
#
_symmetry.space_group_name_H-M   'P 1'
#
loop_
_entity.id
_entity.type
_entity.pdbx_description
1 polymer ?
#
loop_
_entity_poly.entity_id
_entity_poly.type
_entity_poly.pdbx_seq_one_letter_code
_entity_poly.pdbx_strand_id
1 'polypeptide(L)'
;MLINRWLWRVRQWPTVRMASGFLSRLVVLNPQQQYLLVLSSAVVLAMCVASGALLFHFSDPKDLMERGQWLMKQGQAALAVDAFEKLVRRDPGNYDARLALANAYLEIEETDKADFEFKEASALRAKNPSGGGAYVAIVNMMIGNEQYAKAEEQLMAVLAKNKQVAKSTTWQSTVKNLYSAWADSYMGESPPNYEQAYKKYRKALGMIENHTIQQELAPQFARISERYANYLNLNKQYNEAIDAMKEGFRYYPSTDKLMTIGALYEQKQDIDSAIVWYSKLHEIDPQSIRDKLVALLLQKGEELNRYHQTMQAKRYYDDAKNLNEDVNTPLNVVFPLEVDHLDMDYKLSGNFLQVTPSLTFRVKNVGANPIKFLETKTVFLAGETPVGEITQVTVRKKDPPLSGFGQEGYSKAVTVKLDKPIDITAMTSPRLEAQVMVNYSTGKKKQWFRSKSEAVAVLEYYKIKQRLAAKKAAEQKAAEDAAGSGAGGTGATGGDDASGANRPEEN
;
A
#
# COMPACT_ATOMS: atom_id res chain seq x y z
N MET A 1 -83.46 27.06 -66.20
CA MET A 1 -83.50 25.89 -67.11
C MET A 1 -82.47 24.80 -66.80
N LEU A 2 -81.26 25.12 -66.32
CA LEU A 2 -80.20 24.12 -66.06
C LEU A 2 -80.48 23.18 -64.85
N ILE A 3 -81.13 23.67 -63.80
CA ILE A 3 -81.44 22.89 -62.58
C ILE A 3 -82.44 21.74 -62.87
N ASN A 4 -83.47 21.96 -63.69
CA ASN A 4 -84.45 20.92 -64.04
C ASN A 4 -83.84 19.79 -64.89
N ARG A 5 -82.86 20.10 -65.72
CA ARG A 5 -82.16 19.08 -66.54
C ARG A 5 -81.20 18.24 -65.68
N TRP A 6 -80.61 18.85 -64.66
CA TRP A 6 -79.73 18.18 -63.71
C TRP A 6 -80.53 17.23 -62.79
N LEU A 7 -81.65 17.70 -62.24
CA LEU A 7 -82.58 16.88 -61.44
C LEU A 7 -83.15 15.69 -62.21
N TRP A 8 -83.42 15.85 -63.52
CA TRP A 8 -83.92 14.76 -64.36
C TRP A 8 -82.86 13.68 -64.62
N ARG A 9 -81.58 14.05 -64.75
CA ARG A 9 -80.46 13.11 -64.89
C ARG A 9 -80.17 12.36 -63.59
N VAL A 10 -80.24 13.02 -62.44
CA VAL A 10 -80.03 12.38 -61.13
C VAL A 10 -81.12 11.33 -60.85
N ARG A 11 -82.37 11.58 -61.28
CA ARG A 11 -83.49 10.64 -61.12
C ARG A 11 -83.36 9.34 -61.95
N GLN A 12 -82.51 9.35 -62.98
CA GLN A 12 -82.25 8.17 -63.84
C GLN A 12 -81.09 7.32 -63.31
N TRP A 13 -80.39 7.75 -62.25
CA TRP A 13 -79.29 6.97 -61.69
C TRP A 13 -79.81 5.66 -61.07
N PRO A 14 -79.13 4.52 -61.30
CA PRO A 14 -79.58 3.21 -60.81
C PRO A 14 -79.85 3.18 -59.30
N THR A 15 -79.05 3.91 -58.52
CA THR A 15 -79.15 4.03 -57.06
C THR A 15 -80.41 4.78 -56.63
N VAL A 16 -80.80 5.84 -57.34
CA VAL A 16 -82.00 6.64 -57.03
C VAL A 16 -83.28 5.90 -57.42
N ARG A 17 -83.26 5.11 -58.51
CA ARG A 17 -84.37 4.21 -58.86
C ARG A 17 -84.54 3.08 -57.85
N MET A 18 -83.45 2.45 -57.41
CA MET A 18 -83.49 1.44 -56.35
C MET A 18 -84.05 2.00 -55.04
N ALA A 19 -83.58 3.18 -54.62
CA ALA A 19 -84.09 3.85 -53.42
C ALA A 19 -85.59 4.19 -53.52
N SER A 20 -86.05 4.67 -54.69
CA SER A 20 -87.48 4.99 -54.90
C SER A 20 -88.39 3.75 -54.89
N GLY A 21 -87.93 2.62 -55.45
CA GLY A 21 -88.67 1.36 -55.42
C GLY A 21 -88.71 0.72 -54.03
N PHE A 22 -87.63 0.89 -53.26
CA PHE A 22 -87.54 0.47 -51.86
C PHE A 22 -88.49 1.30 -50.98
N LEU A 23 -88.52 2.62 -51.17
CA LEU A 23 -89.44 3.54 -50.48
C LEU A 23 -90.91 3.27 -50.80
N SER A 24 -91.26 2.94 -52.06
CA SER A 24 -92.64 2.60 -52.41
C SER A 24 -93.13 1.28 -51.80
N ARG A 25 -92.23 0.31 -51.55
CA ARG A 25 -92.57 -0.95 -50.88
C ARG A 25 -92.62 -0.81 -49.36
N LEU A 26 -91.87 0.14 -48.79
CA LEU A 26 -91.92 0.49 -47.38
C LEU A 26 -93.32 0.98 -46.96
N VAL A 27 -94.01 1.75 -47.80
CA VAL A 27 -95.37 2.27 -47.55
C VAL A 27 -96.43 1.15 -47.48
N VAL A 28 -96.16 -0.03 -48.04
CA VAL A 28 -97.09 -1.18 -48.07
C VAL A 28 -96.86 -2.16 -46.90
N LEU A 29 -95.82 -1.96 -46.10
CA LEU A 29 -95.52 -2.81 -44.93
C LEU A 29 -96.33 -2.36 -43.70
N ASN A 30 -96.78 -3.34 -42.89
CA ASN A 30 -97.44 -3.05 -41.62
C ASN A 30 -96.51 -2.23 -40.69
N PRO A 31 -97.05 -1.37 -39.81
CA PRO A 31 -96.23 -0.53 -38.91
C PRO A 31 -95.18 -1.33 -38.12
N GLN A 32 -95.54 -2.53 -37.63
CA GLN A 32 -94.60 -3.43 -36.94
C GLN A 32 -93.43 -3.90 -37.83
N GLN A 33 -93.67 -4.12 -39.13
CA GLN A 33 -92.62 -4.52 -40.08
C GLN A 33 -91.71 -3.34 -40.46
N GLN A 34 -92.24 -2.13 -40.54
CA GLN A 34 -91.44 -0.92 -40.72
C GLN A 34 -90.50 -0.69 -39.52
N TYR A 35 -91.01 -0.85 -38.29
CA TYR A 35 -90.19 -0.79 -37.07
C TYR A 35 -89.07 -1.84 -37.08
N LEU A 36 -89.37 -3.09 -37.46
CA LEU A 36 -88.38 -4.16 -37.54
C LEU A 36 -87.27 -3.89 -38.57
N LEU A 37 -87.63 -3.28 -39.71
CA LEU A 37 -86.69 -2.92 -40.76
C LEU A 37 -85.75 -1.77 -40.34
N VAL A 38 -86.30 -0.74 -39.67
CA VAL A 38 -85.50 0.36 -39.12
C VAL A 38 -84.56 -0.15 -38.03
N LEU A 39 -85.04 -0.99 -37.11
CA LEU A 39 -84.23 -1.60 -36.06
C LEU A 39 -83.09 -2.46 -36.62
N SER A 40 -83.37 -3.33 -37.59
CA SER A 40 -82.33 -4.15 -38.22
C SER A 40 -81.30 -3.32 -38.98
N SER A 41 -81.72 -2.27 -39.69
CA SER A 41 -80.79 -1.35 -40.36
C SER A 41 -79.91 -0.57 -39.38
N ALA A 42 -80.46 -0.16 -38.23
CA ALA A 42 -79.70 0.50 -37.17
C ALA A 42 -78.69 -0.43 -36.52
N VAL A 43 -79.05 -1.70 -36.30
CA VAL A 43 -78.14 -2.73 -35.78
C VAL A 43 -77.01 -3.03 -36.78
N VAL A 44 -77.31 -3.17 -38.07
CA VAL A 44 -76.28 -3.37 -39.11
C VAL A 44 -75.34 -2.17 -39.20
N LEU A 45 -75.87 -0.94 -39.14
CA LEU A 45 -75.05 0.27 -39.13
C LEU A 45 -74.20 0.37 -37.87
N ALA A 46 -74.75 0.04 -36.69
CA ALA A 46 -74.00 -0.01 -35.44
C ALA A 46 -72.88 -1.07 -35.48
N MET A 47 -73.13 -2.24 -36.08
CA MET A 47 -72.10 -3.27 -36.29
C MET A 47 -71.02 -2.81 -37.27
N CYS A 48 -71.38 -2.12 -38.35
CA CYS A 48 -70.41 -1.57 -39.30
C CYS A 48 -69.56 -0.46 -38.66
N VAL A 49 -70.17 0.42 -37.87
CA VAL A 49 -69.46 1.48 -37.13
C VAL A 49 -68.57 0.87 -36.05
N ALA A 50 -69.05 -0.12 -35.30
CA ALA A 50 -68.24 -0.84 -34.31
C ALA A 50 -67.10 -1.62 -34.96
N SER A 51 -67.32 -2.26 -36.11
CA SER A 51 -66.28 -2.94 -36.88
C SER A 51 -65.24 -1.96 -37.42
N GLY A 52 -65.67 -0.81 -37.96
CA GLY A 52 -64.77 0.25 -38.41
C GLY A 52 -63.97 0.85 -37.24
N ALA A 53 -64.61 1.06 -36.09
CA ALA A 53 -63.96 1.54 -34.87
C ALA A 53 -62.97 0.52 -34.31
N LEU A 54 -63.31 -0.78 -34.32
CA LEU A 54 -62.39 -1.85 -33.93
C LEU A 54 -61.20 -1.94 -34.88
N LEU A 55 -61.40 -1.91 -36.19
CA LEU A 55 -60.32 -1.92 -37.18
C LEU A 55 -59.41 -0.68 -37.06
N PHE A 56 -60.00 0.48 -36.75
CA PHE A 56 -59.25 1.70 -36.50
C PHE A 56 -58.46 1.62 -35.18
N HIS A 57 -59.07 1.11 -34.11
CA HIS A 57 -58.43 0.89 -32.82
C HIS A 57 -57.29 -0.13 -32.92
N PHE A 58 -57.50 -1.29 -33.58
CA PHE A 58 -56.46 -2.30 -33.88
C PHE A 58 -55.31 -1.81 -34.78
N SER A 59 -55.39 -0.57 -35.28
CA SER A 59 -54.34 0.05 -36.07
C SER A 59 -53.80 1.35 -35.45
N ASP A 60 -54.18 1.69 -34.21
CA ASP A 60 -53.57 2.76 -33.43
C ASP A 60 -52.07 2.44 -33.19
N PRO A 61 -51.14 3.40 -33.38
CA PRO A 61 -49.73 3.21 -33.06
C PRO A 61 -49.46 2.59 -31.68
N LYS A 62 -50.26 2.95 -30.66
CA LYS A 62 -50.10 2.40 -29.31
C LYS A 62 -50.48 0.93 -29.24
N ASP A 63 -51.58 0.55 -29.86
CA ASP A 63 -52.06 -0.83 -29.93
C ASP A 63 -51.11 -1.72 -30.73
N LEU A 64 -50.54 -1.21 -31.83
CA LEU A 64 -49.54 -1.93 -32.62
C LEU A 64 -48.28 -2.21 -31.79
N MET A 65 -47.86 -1.25 -30.96
CA MET A 65 -46.75 -1.43 -30.02
C MET A 65 -47.06 -2.49 -28.97
N GLU A 66 -48.20 -2.39 -28.29
CA GLU A 66 -48.61 -3.33 -27.24
C GLU A 66 -48.78 -4.75 -27.79
N ARG A 67 -49.39 -4.89 -28.98
CA ARG A 67 -49.54 -6.16 -29.66
C ARG A 67 -48.19 -6.77 -30.04
N GLY A 68 -47.30 -5.99 -30.65
CA GLY A 68 -45.96 -6.47 -30.99
C GLY A 68 -45.20 -6.93 -29.75
N GLN A 69 -45.25 -6.17 -28.66
CA GLN A 69 -44.64 -6.55 -27.38
C GLN A 69 -45.26 -7.81 -26.78
N TRP A 70 -46.58 -7.96 -26.87
CA TRP A 70 -47.26 -9.17 -26.42
C TRP A 70 -46.82 -10.39 -27.24
N LEU A 71 -46.74 -10.27 -28.57
CA LEU A 71 -46.27 -11.33 -29.47
C LEU A 71 -44.82 -11.74 -29.18
N MET A 72 -43.94 -10.76 -28.92
CA MET A 72 -42.56 -11.02 -28.49
C MET A 72 -42.52 -11.85 -27.20
N LYS A 73 -43.36 -11.53 -26.20
CA LYS A 73 -43.45 -12.30 -24.95
C LYS A 73 -43.94 -13.73 -25.14
N GLN A 74 -44.71 -13.99 -26.20
CA GLN A 74 -45.17 -15.34 -26.56
C GLN A 74 -44.14 -16.11 -27.41
N GLY A 75 -42.95 -15.55 -27.66
CA GLY A 75 -41.94 -16.14 -28.54
C GLY A 75 -42.31 -16.09 -30.03
N GLN A 76 -43.37 -15.36 -30.40
CA GLN A 76 -43.87 -15.24 -31.76
C GLN A 76 -43.25 -14.04 -32.48
N ALA A 77 -41.91 -13.99 -32.50
CA ALA A 77 -41.16 -12.84 -33.01
C ALA A 77 -41.48 -12.52 -34.49
N ALA A 78 -41.68 -13.55 -35.33
CA ALA A 78 -42.05 -13.36 -36.74
C ALA A 78 -43.38 -12.61 -36.93
N LEU A 79 -44.36 -12.83 -36.04
CA LEU A 79 -45.63 -12.10 -36.08
C LEU A 79 -45.49 -10.69 -35.46
N ALA A 80 -44.59 -10.53 -34.50
CA ALA A 80 -44.28 -9.22 -33.92
C ALA A 80 -43.64 -8.29 -34.95
N VAL A 81 -42.80 -8.80 -35.85
CA VAL A 81 -42.22 -8.04 -36.97
C VAL A 81 -43.31 -7.35 -37.79
N ASP A 82 -44.38 -8.03 -38.19
CA ASP A 82 -45.47 -7.42 -38.97
C ASP A 82 -46.16 -6.26 -38.20
N ALA A 83 -46.39 -6.43 -36.90
CA ALA A 83 -46.98 -5.39 -36.06
C ALA A 83 -46.07 -4.16 -35.94
N PHE A 84 -44.77 -4.37 -35.72
CA PHE A 84 -43.79 -3.29 -35.60
C PHE A 84 -43.47 -2.63 -36.95
N GLU A 85 -43.42 -3.38 -38.07
CA GLU A 85 -43.26 -2.79 -39.40
C GLU A 85 -44.41 -1.84 -39.74
N LYS A 86 -45.65 -2.24 -39.44
CA LYS A 86 -46.83 -1.37 -39.61
C LYS A 86 -46.71 -0.10 -38.77
N LEU A 87 -46.19 -0.22 -37.56
CA LEU A 87 -45.96 0.90 -36.67
C LEU A 87 -44.89 1.86 -37.22
N VAL A 88 -43.73 1.34 -37.63
CA VAL A 88 -42.64 2.12 -38.23
C VAL A 88 -43.06 2.76 -39.56
N ARG A 89 -43.90 2.11 -40.36
CA ARG A 89 -44.46 2.72 -41.59
C ARG A 89 -45.38 3.91 -41.29
N ARG A 90 -46.15 3.86 -40.20
CA ARG A 90 -47.05 4.96 -39.80
C ARG A 90 -46.29 6.09 -39.11
N ASP A 91 -45.34 5.76 -38.27
CA ASP A 91 -44.50 6.73 -37.58
C ASP A 91 -43.01 6.38 -37.77
N PRO A 92 -42.41 6.80 -38.91
CA PRO A 92 -41.00 6.54 -39.20
C PRO A 92 -40.03 7.20 -38.21
N GLY A 93 -40.49 8.16 -37.42
CA GLY A 93 -39.73 8.86 -36.39
C GLY A 93 -39.81 8.21 -35.01
N ASN A 94 -40.59 7.13 -34.87
CA ASN A 94 -40.77 6.44 -33.59
C ASN A 94 -39.54 5.60 -33.24
N TYR A 95 -38.74 6.12 -32.31
CA TYR A 95 -37.55 5.45 -31.81
C TYR A 95 -37.86 4.07 -31.20
N ASP A 96 -38.88 4.00 -30.33
CA ASP A 96 -39.20 2.78 -29.61
C ASP A 96 -39.73 1.70 -30.57
N ALA A 97 -40.48 2.08 -31.59
CA ALA A 97 -41.00 1.16 -32.60
C ALA A 97 -39.87 0.54 -33.44
N ARG A 98 -38.90 1.35 -33.88
CA ARG A 98 -37.74 0.85 -34.63
C ARG A 98 -36.85 -0.03 -33.77
N LEU A 99 -36.67 0.32 -32.49
CA LEU A 99 -35.94 -0.51 -31.55
C LEU A 99 -36.62 -1.88 -31.35
N ALA A 100 -37.95 -1.87 -31.18
CA ALA A 100 -38.73 -3.09 -31.02
C ALA A 100 -38.72 -3.96 -32.28
N LEU A 101 -38.79 -3.34 -33.47
CA LEU A 101 -38.66 -4.02 -34.76
C LEU A 101 -37.28 -4.68 -34.92
N ALA A 102 -36.22 -3.95 -34.60
CA ALA A 102 -34.86 -4.47 -34.68
C ALA A 102 -34.64 -5.66 -33.74
N ASN A 103 -35.15 -5.60 -32.50
CA ASN A 103 -35.13 -6.72 -31.56
C ASN A 103 -35.95 -7.92 -32.09
N ALA A 104 -37.09 -7.68 -32.71
CA ALA A 104 -37.89 -8.76 -33.31
C ALA A 104 -37.16 -9.43 -34.48
N TYR A 105 -36.42 -8.66 -35.30
CA TYR A 105 -35.54 -9.21 -36.34
C TYR A 105 -34.38 -10.04 -35.76
N LEU A 106 -33.82 -9.65 -34.62
CA LEU A 106 -32.78 -10.46 -33.94
C LEU A 106 -33.30 -11.82 -33.48
N GLU A 107 -34.49 -11.86 -32.88
CA GLU A 107 -35.10 -13.11 -32.39
C GLU A 107 -35.41 -14.10 -33.52
N ILE A 108 -35.55 -13.63 -34.76
CA ILE A 108 -35.74 -14.47 -35.95
C ILE A 108 -34.46 -14.63 -36.78
N GLU A 109 -33.30 -14.28 -36.22
CA GLU A 109 -31.96 -14.40 -36.84
C GLU A 109 -31.77 -13.59 -38.13
N GLU A 110 -32.65 -12.63 -38.42
CA GLU A 110 -32.58 -11.69 -39.55
C GLU A 110 -31.65 -10.52 -39.22
N THR A 111 -30.38 -10.85 -38.96
CA THR A 111 -29.36 -9.94 -38.42
C THR A 111 -29.11 -8.71 -39.30
N ASP A 112 -29.14 -8.84 -40.62
CA ASP A 112 -28.95 -7.71 -41.55
C ASP A 112 -30.07 -6.66 -41.43
N LYS A 113 -31.33 -7.11 -41.30
CA LYS A 113 -32.49 -6.23 -41.11
C LYS A 113 -32.49 -5.60 -39.73
N ALA A 114 -32.09 -6.36 -38.71
CA ALA A 114 -31.91 -5.85 -37.36
C ALA A 114 -30.87 -4.72 -37.33
N ASP A 115 -29.70 -4.92 -37.92
CA ASP A 115 -28.64 -3.90 -38.00
C ASP A 115 -29.11 -2.62 -38.69
N PHE A 116 -29.88 -2.74 -39.78
CA PHE A 116 -30.48 -1.60 -40.46
C PHE A 116 -31.43 -0.81 -39.54
N GLU A 117 -32.39 -1.47 -38.90
CA GLU A 117 -33.38 -0.78 -38.06
C GLU A 117 -32.75 -0.19 -36.78
N PHE A 118 -31.74 -0.84 -36.21
CA PHE A 118 -31.02 -0.22 -35.09
C PHE A 118 -30.22 1.01 -35.51
N LYS A 119 -29.61 1.02 -36.70
CA LYS A 119 -28.90 2.21 -37.24
C LYS A 119 -29.88 3.36 -37.45
N GLU A 120 -31.05 3.09 -38.00
CA GLU A 120 -32.12 4.08 -38.16
C GLU A 120 -32.60 4.59 -36.79
N ALA A 121 -32.84 3.70 -35.82
CA ALA A 121 -33.20 4.09 -34.45
C ALA A 121 -32.12 4.98 -33.80
N SER A 122 -30.85 4.65 -33.98
CA SER A 122 -29.72 5.45 -33.49
C SER A 122 -29.65 6.83 -34.16
N ALA A 123 -29.95 6.92 -35.46
CA ALA A 123 -29.99 8.18 -36.20
C ALA A 123 -31.10 9.11 -35.72
N LEU A 124 -32.30 8.58 -35.43
CA LEU A 124 -33.43 9.35 -34.89
C LEU A 124 -33.11 9.97 -33.52
N ARG A 125 -32.32 9.26 -32.71
CA ARG A 125 -31.96 9.68 -31.35
C ARG A 125 -30.87 10.76 -31.27
N ALA A 126 -30.15 11.03 -32.37
CA ALA A 126 -29.28 12.21 -32.44
C ALA A 126 -30.03 13.53 -32.15
N LYS A 127 -31.38 13.51 -32.21
CA LYS A 127 -32.27 14.61 -31.84
C LYS A 127 -32.85 14.54 -30.40
N ASN A 128 -32.80 13.41 -29.69
CA ASN A 128 -33.41 13.22 -28.35
C ASN A 128 -32.57 12.30 -27.42
N PRO A 129 -31.80 12.84 -26.45
CA PRO A 129 -30.69 12.12 -25.78
C PRO A 129 -31.00 10.97 -24.80
N SER A 130 -32.23 10.50 -24.58
CA SER A 130 -32.59 9.64 -23.42
C SER A 130 -32.76 8.12 -23.68
N GLY A 131 -33.09 7.65 -24.88
CA GLY A 131 -33.29 6.22 -25.21
C GLY A 131 -32.03 5.34 -25.39
N GLY A 132 -31.31 4.97 -24.33
CA GLY A 132 -30.05 4.20 -24.34
C GLY A 132 -30.01 2.90 -25.17
N GLY A 133 -31.16 2.26 -25.41
CA GLY A 133 -31.25 0.85 -25.80
C GLY A 133 -30.70 0.47 -27.18
N ALA A 134 -30.87 1.30 -28.22
CA ALA A 134 -30.56 0.91 -29.60
C ALA A 134 -29.08 0.64 -29.83
N TYR A 135 -28.20 1.57 -29.43
CA TYR A 135 -26.77 1.35 -29.62
C TYR A 135 -26.26 0.21 -28.73
N VAL A 136 -26.83 0.04 -27.53
CA VAL A 136 -26.47 -1.07 -26.63
C VAL A 136 -26.79 -2.40 -27.29
N ALA A 137 -27.97 -2.52 -27.92
CA ALA A 137 -28.37 -3.72 -28.64
C ALA A 137 -27.46 -4.01 -29.85
N ILE A 138 -27.14 -3.01 -30.68
CA ILE A 138 -26.18 -3.17 -31.80
C ILE A 138 -24.83 -3.65 -31.27
N VAL A 139 -24.29 -2.96 -30.26
CA VAL A 139 -22.96 -3.26 -29.73
C VAL A 139 -22.94 -4.66 -29.12
N ASN A 140 -23.98 -5.06 -28.38
CA ASN A 140 -24.09 -6.41 -27.83
C ASN A 140 -24.23 -7.49 -28.91
N MET A 141 -24.98 -7.23 -29.98
CA MET A 141 -25.05 -8.12 -31.14
C MET A 141 -23.66 -8.27 -31.79
N MET A 142 -22.96 -7.15 -31.98
CA MET A 142 -21.59 -7.18 -32.54
C MET A 142 -20.62 -7.92 -31.63
N ILE A 143 -20.74 -7.78 -30.30
CA ILE A 143 -19.97 -8.56 -29.32
C ILE A 143 -20.27 -10.05 -29.43
N GLY A 144 -21.55 -10.44 -29.53
CA GLY A 144 -21.96 -11.84 -29.69
C GLY A 144 -21.46 -12.48 -30.99
N ASN A 145 -21.33 -11.68 -32.05
CA ASN A 145 -20.73 -12.09 -33.33
C ASN A 145 -19.20 -11.94 -33.36
N GLU A 146 -18.55 -11.67 -32.22
CA GLU A 146 -17.10 -11.45 -32.07
C GLU A 146 -16.53 -10.29 -32.92
N GLN A 147 -17.38 -9.38 -33.38
CA GLN A 147 -17.02 -8.20 -34.19
C GLN A 147 -16.59 -7.04 -33.28
N TYR A 148 -15.65 -7.28 -32.36
CA TYR A 148 -15.28 -6.33 -31.31
C TYR A 148 -14.77 -4.98 -31.83
N ALA A 149 -14.02 -4.98 -32.94
CA ALA A 149 -13.52 -3.74 -33.55
C ALA A 149 -14.65 -2.85 -34.09
N LYS A 150 -15.66 -3.44 -34.74
CA LYS A 150 -16.85 -2.71 -35.22
C LYS A 150 -17.71 -2.23 -34.04
N ALA A 151 -17.84 -3.05 -33.01
CA ALA A 151 -18.53 -2.70 -31.79
C ALA A 151 -17.90 -1.46 -31.11
N GLU A 152 -16.56 -1.41 -31.04
CA GLU A 152 -15.82 -0.26 -30.54
C GLU A 152 -16.05 0.98 -31.41
N GLU A 153 -15.99 0.85 -32.74
CA GLU A 153 -16.27 1.95 -33.66
C GLU A 153 -17.66 2.56 -33.44
N GLN A 154 -18.70 1.72 -33.34
CA GLN A 154 -20.05 2.19 -33.05
C GLN A 154 -20.16 2.89 -31.69
N LEU A 155 -19.52 2.33 -30.66
CA LEU A 155 -19.52 2.91 -29.32
C LEU A 155 -18.83 4.28 -29.28
N MET A 156 -17.72 4.44 -30.02
CA MET A 156 -17.01 5.72 -30.16
C MET A 156 -17.79 6.73 -31.00
N ALA A 157 -18.50 6.29 -32.04
CA ALA A 157 -19.36 7.16 -32.83
C ALA A 157 -20.50 7.77 -31.99
N VAL A 158 -21.09 6.98 -31.09
CA VAL A 158 -22.10 7.44 -30.13
C VAL A 158 -21.49 8.47 -29.16
N LEU A 159 -20.30 8.18 -28.62
CA LEU A 159 -19.57 9.09 -27.72
C LEU A 159 -19.21 10.42 -28.41
N ALA A 160 -18.80 10.38 -29.68
CA ALA A 160 -18.43 11.55 -30.45
C ALA A 160 -19.63 12.49 -30.69
N LYS A 161 -20.81 11.93 -30.95
CA LYS A 161 -22.06 12.69 -31.13
C LYS A 161 -22.59 13.26 -29.82
N ASN A 162 -22.41 12.55 -28.71
CA ASN A 162 -22.86 12.98 -27.40
C ASN A 162 -21.86 12.60 -26.30
N LYS A 163 -21.00 13.54 -25.93
CA LYS A 163 -20.00 13.32 -24.88
C LYS A 163 -20.58 12.99 -23.51
N GLN A 164 -21.80 13.45 -23.20
CA GLN A 164 -22.44 13.16 -21.90
C GLN A 164 -22.88 11.70 -21.76
N VAL A 165 -22.93 10.95 -22.87
CA VAL A 165 -23.25 9.51 -22.84
C VAL A 165 -22.22 8.72 -22.03
N ALA A 166 -20.96 9.18 -21.95
CA ALA A 166 -19.91 8.54 -21.16
C ALA A 166 -20.27 8.42 -19.67
N LYS A 167 -21.09 9.34 -19.14
CA LYS A 167 -21.54 9.31 -17.74
C LYS A 167 -22.72 8.38 -17.50
N SER A 168 -23.36 7.90 -18.57
CA SER A 168 -24.49 6.99 -18.48
C SER A 168 -24.02 5.61 -18.02
N THR A 169 -24.64 5.07 -16.98
CA THR A 169 -24.41 3.69 -16.51
C THR A 169 -24.57 2.68 -17.64
N THR A 170 -25.54 2.88 -18.54
CA THR A 170 -25.78 1.98 -19.68
C THR A 170 -24.57 1.94 -20.61
N TRP A 171 -23.99 3.10 -20.92
CA TRP A 171 -22.80 3.19 -21.77
C TRP A 171 -21.60 2.52 -21.10
N GLN A 172 -21.39 2.81 -19.81
CA GLN A 172 -20.26 2.26 -19.07
C GLN A 172 -20.35 0.74 -18.91
N SER A 173 -21.57 0.20 -18.73
CA SER A 173 -21.82 -1.24 -18.73
C SER A 173 -21.55 -1.86 -20.10
N THR A 174 -21.92 -1.18 -21.20
CA THR A 174 -21.62 -1.64 -22.56
C THR A 174 -20.11 -1.61 -22.85
N VAL A 175 -19.40 -0.58 -22.40
CA VAL A 175 -17.92 -0.52 -22.44
C VAL A 175 -17.33 -1.71 -21.70
N LYS A 176 -17.77 -1.95 -20.45
CA LYS A 176 -17.33 -3.09 -19.66
C LYS A 176 -17.49 -4.39 -20.45
N ASN A 177 -18.70 -4.68 -20.92
CA ASN A 177 -19.04 -5.91 -21.62
C ASN A 177 -18.22 -6.09 -22.91
N LEU A 178 -18.05 -5.03 -23.70
CA LEU A 178 -17.27 -5.05 -24.94
C LEU A 178 -15.81 -5.44 -24.66
N TYR A 179 -15.15 -4.69 -23.79
CA TYR A 179 -13.73 -4.87 -23.58
C TYR A 179 -13.41 -6.11 -22.73
N SER A 180 -14.30 -6.54 -21.83
CA SER A 180 -14.12 -7.82 -21.13
C SER A 180 -14.23 -8.98 -22.11
N ALA A 181 -15.27 -9.02 -22.97
CA ALA A 181 -15.42 -10.09 -23.96
C ALA A 181 -14.25 -10.11 -24.96
N TRP A 182 -13.79 -8.94 -25.42
CA TRP A 182 -12.63 -8.86 -26.30
C TRP A 182 -11.33 -9.26 -25.60
N ALA A 183 -11.18 -8.98 -24.31
CA ALA A 183 -10.02 -9.45 -23.56
C ALA A 183 -10.06 -10.98 -23.34
N ASP A 184 -11.25 -11.52 -23.07
CA ASP A 184 -11.48 -12.96 -22.92
C ASP A 184 -11.16 -13.72 -24.21
N SER A 185 -11.46 -13.16 -25.38
CA SER A 185 -11.10 -13.78 -26.67
C SER A 185 -9.58 -13.97 -26.81
N TYR A 186 -8.78 -12.96 -26.43
CA TYR A 186 -7.32 -13.06 -26.43
C TYR A 186 -6.79 -14.07 -25.40
N MET A 187 -7.51 -14.27 -24.29
CA MET A 187 -7.14 -15.29 -23.31
C MET A 187 -7.46 -16.72 -23.78
N GLY A 188 -8.43 -16.88 -24.68
CA GLY A 188 -8.79 -18.16 -25.30
C GLY A 188 -7.87 -18.61 -26.44
N GLU A 189 -7.02 -17.71 -26.96
CA GLU A 189 -6.00 -18.05 -27.96
C GLU A 189 -4.97 -19.04 -27.42
N SER A 190 -4.32 -19.78 -28.31
CA SER A 190 -3.25 -20.74 -27.96
C SER A 190 -1.97 -20.42 -28.75
N PRO A 191 -0.93 -19.83 -28.13
CA PRO A 191 -0.86 -19.42 -26.72
C PRO A 191 -1.70 -18.16 -26.41
N PRO A 192 -2.14 -17.96 -25.15
CA PRO A 192 -2.91 -16.78 -24.77
C PRO A 192 -2.15 -15.47 -24.97
N ASN A 193 -2.82 -14.44 -25.50
CA ASN A 193 -2.24 -13.12 -25.69
C ASN A 193 -2.54 -12.18 -24.51
N TYR A 194 -1.74 -12.33 -23.44
CA TYR A 194 -1.94 -11.56 -22.20
C TYR A 194 -1.75 -10.05 -22.37
N GLU A 195 -0.88 -9.62 -23.29
CA GLU A 195 -0.63 -8.19 -23.54
C GLU A 195 -1.89 -7.51 -24.08
N GLN A 196 -2.51 -8.09 -25.11
CA GLN A 196 -3.70 -7.52 -25.71
C GLN A 196 -4.88 -7.55 -24.73
N ALA A 197 -5.08 -8.66 -24.03
CA ALA A 197 -6.11 -8.75 -22.99
C ALA A 197 -5.94 -7.68 -21.91
N TYR A 198 -4.72 -7.49 -21.40
CA TYR A 198 -4.42 -6.45 -20.42
C TYR A 198 -4.71 -5.04 -20.95
N LYS A 199 -4.30 -4.73 -22.19
CA LYS A 199 -4.61 -3.43 -22.83
C LYS A 199 -6.10 -3.16 -22.95
N LYS A 200 -6.91 -4.18 -23.28
CA LYS A 200 -8.37 -4.03 -23.40
C LYS A 200 -9.04 -3.75 -22.05
N TYR A 201 -8.71 -4.51 -21.00
CA TYR A 201 -9.23 -4.22 -19.67
C TYR A 201 -8.78 -2.85 -19.15
N ARG A 202 -7.50 -2.48 -19.36
CA ARG A 202 -6.98 -1.17 -18.98
C ARG A 202 -7.73 -0.03 -19.69
N LYS A 203 -8.01 -0.19 -20.98
CA LYS A 203 -8.80 0.77 -21.76
C LYS A 203 -10.22 0.92 -21.22
N ALA A 204 -10.86 -0.19 -20.85
CA ALA A 204 -12.18 -0.17 -20.23
C ALA A 204 -12.19 0.61 -18.91
N LEU A 205 -11.25 0.33 -18.00
CA LEU A 205 -11.13 1.05 -16.73
C LEU A 205 -10.83 2.53 -16.90
N GLY A 206 -10.09 2.92 -17.94
CA GLY A 206 -9.86 4.33 -18.28
C GLY A 206 -11.08 5.07 -18.82
N MET A 207 -12.12 4.34 -19.25
CA MET A 207 -13.35 4.88 -19.83
C MET A 207 -14.51 4.91 -18.83
N ILE A 208 -14.48 4.03 -17.82
CA ILE A 208 -15.56 3.87 -16.84
C ILE A 208 -15.30 4.80 -15.65
N GLU A 209 -16.22 5.72 -15.38
CA GLU A 209 -16.18 6.61 -14.20
C GLU A 209 -16.99 6.07 -13.01
N ASN A 210 -17.96 5.20 -13.27
CA ASN A 210 -18.87 4.63 -12.28
C ASN A 210 -18.12 3.62 -11.40
N HIS A 211 -18.05 3.94 -10.12
CA HIS A 211 -17.30 3.16 -9.15
C HIS A 211 -17.79 1.72 -9.01
N THR A 212 -19.10 1.47 -9.08
CA THR A 212 -19.65 0.11 -9.00
C THR A 212 -19.16 -0.75 -10.17
N ILE A 213 -19.19 -0.21 -11.38
CA ILE A 213 -18.72 -0.92 -12.58
C ILE A 213 -17.20 -1.13 -12.53
N GLN A 214 -16.44 -0.16 -12.01
CA GLN A 214 -15.00 -0.32 -11.78
C GLN A 214 -14.71 -1.45 -10.78
N GLN A 215 -15.47 -1.53 -9.67
CA GLN A 215 -15.31 -2.59 -8.67
C GLN A 215 -15.62 -3.98 -9.23
N GLU A 216 -16.62 -4.11 -10.10
CA GLU A 216 -16.91 -5.38 -10.79
C GLU A 216 -15.77 -5.82 -11.72
N LEU A 217 -15.11 -4.85 -12.37
CA LEU A 217 -14.04 -5.12 -13.33
C LEU A 217 -12.67 -5.30 -12.66
N ALA A 218 -12.47 -4.72 -11.47
CA ALA A 218 -11.20 -4.69 -10.76
C ALA A 218 -10.59 -6.09 -10.50
N PRO A 219 -11.32 -7.12 -10.04
CA PRO A 219 -10.78 -8.46 -9.85
C PRO A 219 -10.32 -9.12 -11.16
N GLN A 220 -11.05 -8.90 -12.26
CA GLN A 220 -10.70 -9.43 -13.57
C GLN A 220 -9.44 -8.74 -14.11
N PHE A 221 -9.38 -7.42 -14.01
CA PHE A 221 -8.22 -6.64 -14.42
C PHE A 221 -6.97 -6.99 -13.59
N ALA A 222 -7.14 -7.20 -12.29
CA ALA A 222 -6.11 -7.69 -11.41
C ALA A 222 -5.52 -9.03 -11.87
N ARG A 223 -6.39 -9.99 -12.16
CA ARG A 223 -5.99 -11.33 -12.61
C ARG A 223 -5.25 -11.28 -13.95
N ILE A 224 -5.72 -10.49 -14.92
CA ILE A 224 -5.01 -10.38 -16.21
C ILE A 224 -3.67 -9.66 -16.06
N SER A 225 -3.60 -8.62 -15.21
CA SER A 225 -2.37 -7.89 -14.94
C SER A 225 -1.30 -8.80 -14.34
N GLU A 226 -1.70 -9.70 -13.44
CA GLU A 226 -0.82 -10.72 -12.87
C GLU A 226 -0.32 -11.71 -13.92
N ARG A 227 -1.21 -12.27 -14.75
CA ARG A 227 -0.81 -13.19 -15.83
C ARG A 227 0.14 -12.54 -16.81
N TYR A 228 -0.13 -11.29 -17.19
CA TYR A 228 0.73 -10.52 -18.08
C TYR A 228 2.09 -10.22 -17.42
N ALA A 229 2.11 -9.79 -16.17
CA ALA A 229 3.34 -9.55 -15.41
C ALA A 229 4.19 -10.83 -15.28
N ASN A 230 3.57 -11.98 -15.02
CA ASN A 230 4.28 -13.26 -14.95
C ASN A 230 4.87 -13.66 -16.31
N TYR A 231 4.13 -13.46 -17.40
CA TYR A 231 4.64 -13.65 -18.75
C TYR A 231 5.85 -12.75 -19.05
N LEU A 232 5.76 -11.46 -18.72
CA LEU A 232 6.87 -10.51 -18.87
C LEU A 232 8.08 -10.90 -18.01
N ASN A 233 7.84 -11.40 -16.80
CA ASN A 233 8.88 -11.83 -15.88
C ASN A 233 9.67 -13.03 -16.43
N LEU A 234 8.99 -14.02 -17.00
CA LEU A 234 9.64 -15.15 -17.67
C LEU A 234 10.55 -14.70 -18.83
N ASN A 235 10.17 -13.60 -19.49
CA ASN A 235 10.95 -12.96 -20.54
C ASN A 235 12.00 -11.94 -20.01
N LYS A 236 12.20 -11.88 -18.69
CA LYS A 236 13.12 -10.95 -17.98
C LYS A 236 12.82 -9.46 -18.21
N GLN A 237 11.59 -9.14 -18.60
CA GLN A 237 11.10 -7.76 -18.77
C GLN A 237 10.57 -7.24 -17.42
N TYR A 238 11.50 -7.05 -16.47
CA TYR A 238 11.15 -6.78 -15.07
C TYR A 238 10.41 -5.45 -14.86
N ASN A 239 10.77 -4.40 -15.60
CA ASN A 239 10.16 -3.07 -15.43
C ASN A 239 8.67 -3.11 -15.81
N GLU A 240 8.38 -3.67 -16.97
CA GLU A 240 7.03 -3.82 -17.50
C GLU A 240 6.21 -4.77 -16.62
N ALA A 241 6.81 -5.85 -16.12
CA ALA A 241 6.16 -6.77 -15.19
C ALA A 241 5.74 -6.06 -13.89
N ILE A 242 6.65 -5.27 -13.32
CA ILE A 242 6.40 -4.48 -12.09
C ILE A 242 5.28 -3.46 -12.34
N ASP A 243 5.29 -2.75 -13.46
CA ASP A 243 4.28 -1.75 -13.77
C ASP A 243 2.89 -2.37 -13.94
N ALA A 244 2.79 -3.48 -14.69
CA ALA A 244 1.53 -4.21 -14.85
C ALA A 244 1.01 -4.71 -13.49
N MET A 245 1.87 -5.32 -12.68
CA MET A 245 1.48 -5.83 -11.35
C MET A 245 1.04 -4.70 -10.41
N LYS A 246 1.73 -3.56 -10.41
CA LYS A 246 1.35 -2.38 -9.62
C LYS A 246 0.03 -1.79 -10.06
N GLU A 247 -0.24 -1.74 -11.36
CA GLU A 247 -1.53 -1.25 -11.85
C GLU A 247 -2.66 -2.17 -11.39
N GLY A 248 -2.51 -3.50 -11.53
CA GLY A 248 -3.47 -4.47 -11.01
C GLY A 248 -3.63 -4.44 -9.48
N PHE A 249 -2.57 -4.07 -8.74
CA PHE A 249 -2.62 -3.87 -7.29
C PHE A 249 -3.43 -2.62 -6.90
N ARG A 250 -3.35 -1.51 -7.67
CA ARG A 250 -4.10 -0.27 -7.37
C ARG A 250 -5.61 -0.49 -7.34
N TYR A 251 -6.13 -1.35 -8.21
CA TYR A 251 -7.56 -1.64 -8.29
C TYR A 251 -8.01 -2.74 -7.33
N TYR A 252 -7.15 -3.73 -7.07
CA TYR A 252 -7.47 -4.85 -6.19
C TYR A 252 -6.24 -5.21 -5.34
N PRO A 253 -6.02 -4.51 -4.21
CA PRO A 253 -4.88 -4.78 -3.34
C PRO A 253 -4.94 -6.18 -2.73
N SER A 254 -3.80 -6.90 -2.71
CA SER A 254 -3.66 -8.17 -2.00
C SER A 254 -2.23 -8.38 -1.50
N THR A 255 -2.07 -9.17 -0.45
CA THR A 255 -0.76 -9.55 0.13
C THR A 255 0.08 -10.32 -0.88
N ASP A 256 -0.53 -11.23 -1.65
CA ASP A 256 0.15 -12.01 -2.70
C ASP A 256 0.78 -11.12 -3.78
N LYS A 257 0.10 -10.02 -4.13
CA LYS A 257 0.65 -9.05 -5.09
C LYS A 257 1.77 -8.23 -4.48
N LEU A 258 1.68 -7.84 -3.21
CA LEU A 258 2.80 -7.17 -2.52
C LEU A 258 4.05 -8.07 -2.52
N MET A 259 3.86 -9.35 -2.20
CA MET A 259 4.91 -10.37 -2.25
C MET A 259 5.53 -10.47 -3.65
N THR A 260 4.68 -10.53 -4.68
CA THR A 260 5.13 -10.66 -6.08
C THR A 260 5.84 -9.41 -6.58
N ILE A 261 5.37 -8.20 -6.24
CA ILE A 261 6.05 -6.95 -6.60
C ILE A 261 7.44 -6.89 -5.94
N GLY A 262 7.53 -7.24 -4.64
CA GLY A 262 8.81 -7.34 -3.93
C GLY A 262 9.77 -8.33 -4.60
N ALA A 263 9.27 -9.50 -4.99
CA ALA A 263 10.06 -10.54 -5.66
C ALA A 263 10.54 -10.11 -7.05
N LEU A 264 9.72 -9.38 -7.82
CA LEU A 264 10.12 -8.83 -9.11
C LEU A 264 11.25 -7.80 -8.96
N TYR A 265 11.20 -6.96 -7.93
CA TYR A 265 12.28 -6.02 -7.62
C TYR A 265 13.57 -6.73 -7.20
N GLU A 266 13.47 -7.79 -6.42
CA GLU A 266 14.62 -8.63 -6.06
C GLU A 266 15.25 -9.28 -7.30
N GLN A 267 14.45 -9.84 -8.21
CA GLN A 267 14.94 -10.43 -9.47
C GLN A 267 15.60 -9.38 -10.38
N LYS A 268 15.13 -8.14 -10.33
CA LYS A 268 15.75 -6.97 -10.99
C LYS A 268 17.04 -6.50 -10.29
N GLN A 269 17.38 -7.04 -9.11
CA GLN A 269 18.47 -6.59 -8.23
C GLN A 269 18.30 -5.18 -7.65
N ASP A 270 17.07 -4.66 -7.64
CA ASP A 270 16.71 -3.38 -7.04
C ASP A 270 16.26 -3.62 -5.59
N ILE A 271 17.25 -3.85 -4.73
CA ILE A 271 17.07 -4.26 -3.33
C ILE A 271 16.33 -3.18 -2.53
N ASP A 272 16.61 -1.90 -2.79
CA ASP A 272 15.96 -0.79 -2.09
C ASP A 272 14.45 -0.78 -2.34
N SER A 273 14.02 -0.96 -3.59
CA SER A 273 12.60 -1.05 -3.90
C SER A 273 11.98 -2.34 -3.34
N ALA A 274 12.69 -3.47 -3.38
CA ALA A 274 12.21 -4.73 -2.81
C ALA A 274 11.92 -4.60 -1.30
N ILE A 275 12.83 -3.99 -0.54
CA ILE A 275 12.66 -3.70 0.89
C ILE A 275 11.36 -2.90 1.11
N VAL A 276 11.13 -1.82 0.35
CA VAL A 276 9.91 -1.00 0.50
C VAL A 276 8.62 -1.82 0.33
N TRP A 277 8.55 -2.70 -0.68
CA TRP A 277 7.35 -3.50 -0.93
C TRP A 277 7.18 -4.63 0.09
N TYR A 278 8.27 -5.24 0.55
CA TYR A 278 8.21 -6.22 1.63
C TYR A 278 7.91 -5.61 2.99
N SER A 279 8.35 -4.37 3.28
CA SER A 279 7.93 -3.64 4.48
C SER A 279 6.43 -3.39 4.49
N LYS A 280 5.82 -3.02 3.35
CA LYS A 280 4.35 -2.90 3.26
C LYS A 280 3.64 -4.24 3.50
N LEU A 281 4.22 -5.35 3.05
CA LEU A 281 3.68 -6.67 3.34
C LEU A 281 3.81 -7.01 4.84
N HIS A 282 4.95 -6.68 5.45
CA HIS A 282 5.21 -6.88 6.87
C HIS A 282 4.22 -6.13 7.77
N GLU A 283 3.76 -4.93 7.38
CA GLU A 283 2.72 -4.20 8.10
C GLU A 283 1.39 -4.96 8.18
N ILE A 284 1.10 -5.84 7.22
CA ILE A 284 -0.16 -6.60 7.13
C ILE A 284 0.02 -8.02 7.69
N ASP A 285 1.11 -8.69 7.32
CA ASP A 285 1.47 -10.04 7.74
C ASP A 285 2.93 -10.04 8.25
N PRO A 286 3.16 -9.68 9.53
CA PRO A 286 4.50 -9.51 10.05
C PRO A 286 5.36 -10.77 10.03
N GLN A 287 4.74 -11.93 10.28
CA GLN A 287 5.49 -13.18 10.47
C GLN A 287 5.92 -13.81 9.15
N SER A 288 5.06 -13.75 8.12
CA SER A 288 5.32 -14.41 6.83
C SER A 288 6.56 -13.89 6.11
N ILE A 289 6.84 -12.58 6.23
CA ILE A 289 7.93 -11.94 5.49
C ILE A 289 9.12 -11.51 6.35
N ARG A 290 9.05 -11.67 7.68
CA ARG A 290 10.08 -11.16 8.61
C ARG A 290 11.48 -11.61 8.19
N ASP A 291 11.69 -12.90 8.03
CA ASP A 291 13.03 -13.46 7.80
C ASP A 291 13.57 -13.04 6.42
N LYS A 292 12.68 -12.93 5.42
CA LYS A 292 13.03 -12.43 4.07
C LYS A 292 13.43 -10.96 4.11
N LEU A 293 12.68 -10.12 4.82
CA LEU A 293 12.96 -8.70 4.97
C LEU A 293 14.28 -8.48 5.72
N VAL A 294 14.51 -9.21 6.81
CA VAL A 294 15.76 -9.21 7.56
C VAL A 294 16.94 -9.55 6.65
N ALA A 295 16.84 -10.62 5.84
CA ALA A 295 17.90 -11.00 4.91
C ALA A 295 18.22 -9.90 3.89
N LEU A 296 17.20 -9.22 3.33
CA LEU A 296 17.40 -8.12 2.39
C LEU A 296 18.03 -6.88 3.04
N LEU A 297 17.61 -6.54 4.26
CA LEU A 297 18.21 -5.45 5.03
C LEU A 297 19.69 -5.72 5.32
N LEU A 298 20.04 -6.95 5.72
CA LEU A 298 21.43 -7.35 5.92
C LEU A 298 22.23 -7.27 4.62
N GLN A 299 21.69 -7.80 3.51
CA GLN A 299 22.32 -7.73 2.19
C GLN A 299 22.60 -6.29 1.77
N LYS A 300 21.63 -5.38 1.94
CA LYS A 300 21.79 -3.96 1.61
C LYS A 300 22.82 -3.29 2.52
N GLY A 301 22.79 -3.60 3.82
CA GLY A 301 23.80 -3.13 4.77
C GLY A 301 25.22 -3.55 4.37
N GLU A 302 25.41 -4.80 3.95
CA GLU A 302 26.70 -5.33 3.49
C GLU A 302 27.17 -4.69 2.17
N GLU A 303 26.26 -4.49 1.22
CA GLU A 303 26.53 -3.75 -0.01
C GLU A 303 27.05 -2.34 0.30
N LEU A 304 26.32 -1.58 1.12
CA LEU A 304 26.70 -0.22 1.51
C LEU A 304 28.03 -0.18 2.27
N ASN A 305 28.27 -1.18 3.14
CA ASN A 305 29.52 -1.27 3.87
C ASN A 305 30.73 -1.54 2.95
N ARG A 306 30.57 -2.38 1.91
CA ARG A 306 31.59 -2.60 0.88
C ARG A 306 31.99 -1.31 0.15
N TYR A 307 31.05 -0.38 0.00
CA TYR A 307 31.29 0.95 -0.59
C TYR A 307 31.63 2.04 0.45
N HIS A 308 31.98 1.66 1.67
CA HIS A 308 32.33 2.57 2.77
C HIS A 308 31.21 3.56 3.17
N GLN A 309 29.95 3.24 2.88
CA GLN A 309 28.78 4.01 3.27
C GLN A 309 28.25 3.58 4.64
N THR A 310 29.15 3.55 5.64
CA THR A 310 28.96 2.94 6.95
C THR A 310 27.73 3.48 7.71
N MET A 311 27.47 4.78 7.65
CA MET A 311 26.30 5.37 8.33
C MET A 311 24.96 4.93 7.74
N GLN A 312 24.90 4.68 6.43
CA GLN A 312 23.70 4.17 5.79
C GLN A 312 23.55 2.68 6.09
N ALA A 313 24.64 1.90 5.96
CA ALA A 313 24.67 0.49 6.32
C ALA A 313 24.16 0.24 7.75
N LYS A 314 24.54 1.10 8.70
CA LYS A 314 24.09 1.02 10.10
C LYS A 314 22.57 1.05 10.20
N ARG A 315 21.89 1.92 9.47
CA ARG A 315 20.42 2.03 9.54
C ARG A 315 19.75 0.72 9.15
N TYR A 316 20.19 0.11 8.05
CA TYR A 316 19.67 -1.18 7.61
C TYR A 316 19.97 -2.32 8.60
N TYR A 317 21.12 -2.31 9.26
CA TYR A 317 21.44 -3.28 10.32
C TYR A 317 20.60 -3.09 11.59
N ASP A 318 20.41 -1.84 12.02
CA ASP A 318 19.54 -1.50 13.15
C ASP A 318 18.10 -1.94 12.84
N ASP A 319 17.60 -1.66 11.64
CA ASP A 319 16.27 -2.11 11.18
C ASP A 319 16.15 -3.63 11.13
N ALA A 320 17.18 -4.35 10.67
CA ALA A 320 17.20 -5.81 10.67
C ALA A 320 17.14 -6.38 12.09
N LYS A 321 17.87 -5.77 13.03
CA LYS A 321 17.88 -6.19 14.44
C LYS A 321 16.55 -5.88 15.15
N ASN A 322 15.90 -4.78 14.79
CA ASN A 322 14.57 -4.45 15.31
C ASN A 322 13.52 -5.48 14.88
N LEU A 323 13.69 -6.09 13.71
CA LEU A 323 12.81 -7.16 13.23
C LEU A 323 13.16 -8.53 13.84
N ASN A 324 14.44 -8.79 14.10
CA ASN A 324 14.91 -10.00 14.76
C ASN A 324 16.15 -9.70 15.62
N GLU A 325 15.99 -9.69 16.93
CA GLU A 325 17.04 -9.30 17.89
C GLU A 325 18.26 -10.24 17.85
N ASP A 326 18.04 -11.51 17.48
CA ASP A 326 19.05 -12.57 17.45
C ASP A 326 19.94 -12.52 16.21
N VAL A 327 19.64 -11.64 15.24
CA VAL A 327 20.42 -11.55 14.01
C VAL A 327 21.81 -10.95 14.25
N ASN A 328 22.82 -11.67 13.78
CA ASN A 328 24.22 -11.23 13.86
C ASN A 328 24.50 -10.17 12.79
N THR A 329 24.84 -8.95 13.21
CA THR A 329 25.21 -7.85 12.32
C THR A 329 26.71 -7.56 12.43
N PRO A 330 27.42 -7.25 11.32
CA PRO A 330 28.86 -6.98 11.37
C PRO A 330 29.17 -5.79 12.29
N LEU A 331 29.80 -6.04 13.45
CA LEU A 331 30.08 -5.05 14.51
C LEU A 331 30.87 -3.80 14.07
N ASN A 332 31.58 -3.86 12.94
CA ASN A 332 32.49 -2.80 12.46
C ASN A 332 31.79 -1.51 12.00
N VAL A 333 30.46 -1.46 12.04
CA VAL A 333 29.67 -0.35 11.47
C VAL A 333 29.16 0.65 12.52
N VAL A 334 29.35 0.39 13.81
CA VAL A 334 28.88 1.32 14.86
C VAL A 334 29.97 2.33 15.27
N PHE A 335 31.24 1.92 15.39
CA PHE A 335 32.37 2.81 15.70
C PHE A 335 33.67 2.30 15.06
N PRO A 336 34.44 3.11 14.32
CA PRO A 336 35.67 2.65 13.67
C PRO A 336 36.85 2.54 14.64
N LEU A 337 36.64 2.71 15.95
CA LEU A 337 37.69 2.77 16.95
C LEU A 337 37.46 1.78 18.08
N GLU A 338 38.47 0.95 18.34
CA GLU A 338 38.52 0.03 19.47
C GLU A 338 39.65 0.43 20.40
N VAL A 339 39.39 0.43 21.71
CA VAL A 339 40.44 0.60 22.73
C VAL A 339 40.97 -0.78 23.10
N ASP A 340 42.27 -0.93 23.00
CA ASP A 340 42.98 -2.20 23.10
C ASP A 340 44.27 -2.02 23.91
N HIS A 341 44.90 -3.13 24.33
CA HIS A 341 46.11 -3.15 25.16
C HIS A 341 45.97 -2.32 26.44
N LEU A 342 44.81 -2.40 27.11
CA LEU A 342 44.60 -1.68 28.36
C LEU A 342 45.43 -2.33 29.48
N ASP A 343 46.32 -1.53 30.06
CA ASP A 343 47.17 -1.92 31.18
C ASP A 343 47.05 -0.87 32.28
N MET A 344 46.53 -1.30 33.43
CA MET A 344 46.23 -0.43 34.57
C MET A 344 47.20 -0.72 35.70
N ASP A 345 47.92 0.32 36.13
CA ASP A 345 48.90 0.27 37.20
C ASP A 345 48.60 1.37 38.24
N TYR A 346 49.17 1.25 39.44
CA TYR A 346 49.01 2.24 40.48
C TYR A 346 50.23 2.37 41.39
N LYS A 347 50.46 3.58 41.89
CA LYS A 347 51.48 3.86 42.92
C LYS A 347 50.83 4.25 44.23
N LEU A 348 51.25 3.59 45.30
CA LEU A 348 50.87 3.96 46.67
C LEU A 348 51.85 4.99 47.23
N SER A 349 51.33 6.00 47.91
CA SER A 349 52.13 6.93 48.70
C SER A 349 52.80 6.20 49.87
N GLY A 350 53.90 6.75 50.41
CA GLY A 350 54.63 6.17 51.54
C GLY A 350 53.81 6.00 52.82
N ASN A 351 52.71 6.77 52.98
CA ASN A 351 51.75 6.61 54.08
C ASN A 351 50.61 5.62 53.78
N PHE A 352 50.61 5.00 52.59
CA PHE A 352 49.60 4.04 52.10
C PHE A 352 48.15 4.55 52.06
N LEU A 353 47.94 5.86 52.19
CA LEU A 353 46.61 6.48 52.21
C LEU A 353 46.20 7.03 50.85
N GLN A 354 47.15 7.24 49.94
CA GLN A 354 46.90 7.81 48.64
C GLN A 354 47.36 6.87 47.54
N VAL A 355 46.57 6.78 46.48
CA VAL A 355 46.89 6.02 45.28
C VAL A 355 46.91 6.94 44.06
N THR A 356 47.95 6.79 43.25
CA THR A 356 48.06 7.48 41.97
C THR A 356 47.94 6.45 40.85
N PRO A 357 46.77 6.34 40.21
CA PRO A 357 46.57 5.37 39.14
C PRO A 357 47.16 5.86 37.82
N SER A 358 47.52 4.89 36.99
CA SER A 358 47.91 5.10 35.62
C SER A 358 47.30 4.05 34.71
N LEU A 359 46.93 4.46 33.51
CA LEU A 359 46.41 3.57 32.48
C LEU A 359 47.23 3.78 31.21
N THR A 360 47.76 2.70 30.66
CA THR A 360 48.34 2.68 29.32
C THR A 360 47.40 1.93 28.39
N PHE A 361 47.14 2.47 27.21
CA PHE A 361 46.30 1.81 26.20
C PHE A 361 46.70 2.24 24.78
N ARG A 362 46.14 1.54 23.79
CA ARG A 362 46.21 1.94 22.38
C ARG A 362 44.81 2.02 21.79
N VAL A 363 44.65 2.84 20.77
CA VAL A 363 43.41 2.94 20.00
C VAL A 363 43.65 2.36 18.62
N LYS A 364 42.88 1.33 18.26
CA LYS A 364 42.91 0.69 16.95
C LYS A 364 41.83 1.28 16.06
N ASN A 365 42.20 1.70 14.85
CA ASN A 365 41.24 2.04 13.81
C ASN A 365 40.86 0.79 13.03
N VAL A 366 39.66 0.29 13.30
CA VAL A 366 39.04 -0.85 12.58
C VAL A 366 38.23 -0.40 11.37
N GLY A 367 38.06 0.91 11.18
CA GLY A 367 37.41 1.50 10.02
C GLY A 367 38.31 1.59 8.78
N ALA A 368 37.69 1.85 7.63
CA ALA A 368 38.41 2.06 6.37
C ALA A 368 39.03 3.47 6.25
N ASN A 369 38.44 4.46 6.91
CA ASN A 369 38.85 5.86 6.77
C ASN A 369 39.96 6.23 7.75
N PRO A 370 41.05 6.91 7.31
CA PRO A 370 42.09 7.40 8.19
C PRO A 370 41.57 8.48 9.15
N ILE A 371 41.97 8.42 10.41
CA ILE A 371 41.52 9.37 11.44
C ILE A 371 42.59 10.46 11.62
N LYS A 372 42.25 11.69 11.20
CA LYS A 372 43.14 12.86 11.27
C LYS A 372 43.15 13.55 12.64
N PHE A 373 42.19 13.22 13.49
CA PHE A 373 42.06 13.79 14.82
C PHE A 373 41.39 12.82 15.76
N LEU A 374 42.04 12.54 16.88
CA LEU A 374 41.58 11.62 17.93
C LEU A 374 41.88 12.24 19.29
N GLU A 375 40.83 12.38 20.10
CA GLU A 375 40.88 12.71 21.52
C GLU A 375 40.37 11.53 22.33
N THR A 376 40.96 11.33 23.50
CA THR A 376 40.59 10.30 24.45
C THR A 376 40.33 10.94 25.81
N LYS A 377 39.28 10.51 26.49
CA LYS A 377 38.98 10.90 27.86
C LYS A 377 38.93 9.66 28.72
N THR A 378 39.81 9.58 29.71
CA THR A 378 39.85 8.49 30.68
C THR A 378 39.19 8.97 31.96
N VAL A 379 38.22 8.21 32.45
CA VAL A 379 37.55 8.45 33.74
C VAL A 379 37.90 7.30 34.66
N PHE A 380 38.50 7.63 35.80
CA PHE A 380 38.78 6.69 36.88
C PHE A 380 37.59 6.68 37.84
N LEU A 381 37.14 5.48 38.20
CA LEU A 381 35.96 5.22 39.01
C LEU A 381 36.34 4.38 40.23
N ALA A 382 35.84 4.75 41.39
CA ALA A 382 35.86 3.93 42.59
C ALA A 382 34.45 3.35 42.80
N GLY A 383 34.21 2.14 42.30
CA GLY A 383 32.84 1.63 42.13
C GLY A 383 32.13 2.45 41.06
N GLU A 384 30.99 3.07 41.40
CA GLU A 384 30.23 3.92 40.47
C GLU A 384 30.62 5.41 40.54
N THR A 385 31.50 5.79 41.48
CA THR A 385 31.82 7.20 41.74
C THR A 385 33.05 7.65 40.95
N PRO A 386 32.97 8.71 40.12
CA PRO A 386 34.14 9.30 39.46
C PRO A 386 35.11 9.91 40.48
N VAL A 387 36.36 9.44 40.47
CA VAL A 387 37.44 9.91 41.35
C VAL A 387 38.52 10.70 40.61
N GLY A 388 38.49 10.69 39.29
CA GLY A 388 39.35 11.53 38.46
C GLY A 388 39.06 11.38 36.98
N GLU A 389 39.35 12.40 36.18
CA GLU A 389 39.25 12.33 34.74
C GLU A 389 40.37 13.10 34.05
N ILE A 390 40.82 12.58 32.92
CA ILE A 390 41.85 13.20 32.09
C ILE A 390 41.45 13.13 30.63
N THR A 391 41.59 14.25 29.93
CA THR A 391 41.42 14.33 28.47
C THR A 391 42.78 14.54 27.80
N GLN A 392 43.10 13.74 26.78
CA GLN A 392 44.34 13.84 26.01
C GLN A 392 44.04 13.79 24.51
N VAL A 393 44.80 14.57 23.73
CA VAL A 393 44.77 14.49 22.26
C VAL A 393 45.77 13.43 21.83
N THR A 394 45.28 12.34 21.24
CA THR A 394 46.08 11.18 20.80
C THR A 394 46.60 11.36 19.37
N VAL A 395 45.79 11.95 18.48
CA VAL A 395 46.19 12.28 17.10
C VAL A 395 45.79 13.73 16.84
N ARG A 396 46.74 14.59 16.48
CA ARG A 396 46.46 15.98 16.08
C ARG A 396 46.29 16.07 14.57
N LYS A 397 45.63 17.14 14.10
CA LYS A 397 45.44 17.43 12.67
C LYS A 397 46.73 17.49 11.83
N LYS A 398 47.87 17.75 12.48
CA LYS A 398 49.20 17.84 11.84
C LYS A 398 49.99 16.53 11.89
N ASP A 399 49.57 15.58 12.72
CA ASP A 399 50.23 14.28 12.84
C ASP A 399 49.79 13.38 11.66
N PRO A 400 50.57 12.35 11.29
CA PRO A 400 50.11 11.32 10.35
C PRO A 400 48.78 10.74 10.81
N PRO A 401 47.80 10.56 9.91
CA PRO A 401 46.50 10.04 10.29
C PRO A 401 46.62 8.60 10.78
N LEU A 402 45.76 8.22 11.72
CA LEU A 402 45.65 6.84 12.16
C LEU A 402 45.05 6.00 11.03
N SER A 403 45.90 5.19 10.38
CA SER A 403 45.54 4.36 9.22
C SER A 403 44.42 3.36 9.54
N GLY A 404 43.59 3.07 8.54
CA GLY A 404 42.50 2.10 8.65
C GLY A 404 42.94 0.66 8.34
N PHE A 405 41.95 -0.19 8.05
CA PHE A 405 42.12 -1.62 7.74
C PHE A 405 43.23 -1.89 6.71
N GLY A 406 44.17 -2.80 7.03
CA GLY A 406 45.24 -3.26 6.12
C GLY A 406 46.64 -2.64 6.32
N GLN A 407 46.81 -1.72 7.27
CA GLN A 407 48.13 -1.20 7.74
C GLN A 407 48.20 -1.20 9.27
N GLU A 408 49.34 -0.84 9.88
CA GLU A 408 49.48 -0.67 11.34
C GLU A 408 48.50 0.41 11.87
N GLY A 409 47.25 0.01 12.10
CA GLY A 409 46.15 0.90 12.48
C GLY A 409 46.09 1.22 13.97
N TYR A 410 47.21 1.16 14.68
CA TYR A 410 47.29 1.45 16.11
C TYR A 410 47.81 2.87 16.35
N SER A 411 47.19 3.57 17.29
CA SER A 411 47.74 4.83 17.80
C SER A 411 49.07 4.57 18.51
N LYS A 412 49.85 5.64 18.70
CA LYS A 412 50.89 5.62 19.74
C LYS A 412 50.27 5.25 21.08
N ALA A 413 51.04 4.58 21.95
CA ALA A 413 50.59 4.25 23.29
C ALA A 413 50.22 5.54 24.04
N VAL A 414 49.01 5.56 24.59
CA VAL A 414 48.49 6.65 25.40
C VAL A 414 48.66 6.25 26.85
N THR A 415 49.47 7.01 27.59
CA THR A 415 49.65 6.81 29.02
C THR A 415 49.01 7.98 29.77
N VAL A 416 47.98 7.66 30.54
CA VAL A 416 47.26 8.58 31.40
C VAL A 416 47.71 8.35 32.83
N LYS A 417 48.12 9.41 33.52
CA LYS A 417 48.49 9.40 34.94
C LYS A 417 47.69 10.48 35.64
N LEU A 418 46.99 10.14 36.71
CA LEU A 418 46.23 11.13 37.47
C LEU A 418 47.18 12.01 38.28
N ASP A 419 47.16 13.33 38.07
CA ASP A 419 48.07 14.25 38.79
C ASP A 419 47.74 14.37 40.27
N LYS A 420 46.45 14.24 40.62
CA LYS A 420 45.98 14.29 42.00
C LYS A 420 45.87 12.88 42.56
N PRO A 421 46.59 12.54 43.64
CA PRO A 421 46.43 11.26 44.31
C PRO A 421 44.99 11.11 44.86
N ILE A 422 44.44 9.90 44.76
CA ILE A 422 43.12 9.55 45.28
C ILE A 422 43.29 9.09 46.73
N ASP A 423 42.50 9.67 47.64
CA ASP A 423 42.44 9.21 49.03
C ASP A 423 41.65 7.90 49.12
N ILE A 424 42.34 6.83 49.52
CA ILE A 424 41.79 5.48 49.58
C ILE A 424 40.75 5.35 50.70
N THR A 425 40.80 6.21 51.73
CA THR A 425 39.85 6.18 52.85
C THR A 425 38.47 6.69 52.47
N ALA A 426 38.39 7.53 51.44
CA ALA A 426 37.15 8.08 50.92
C ALA A 426 36.51 7.21 49.81
N MET A 427 37.18 6.13 49.40
CA MET A 427 36.66 5.25 48.35
C MET A 427 35.55 4.34 48.88
N THR A 428 34.46 4.23 48.11
CA THR A 428 33.32 3.35 48.37
C THR A 428 33.56 1.91 47.90
N SER A 429 34.64 1.66 47.14
CA SER A 429 35.00 0.36 46.58
C SER A 429 36.52 0.14 46.64
N PRO A 430 37.00 -1.09 46.88
CA PRO A 430 38.42 -1.44 46.78
C PRO A 430 38.89 -1.62 45.32
N ARG A 431 37.98 -1.50 44.34
CA ARG A 431 38.29 -1.60 42.92
C ARG A 431 38.38 -0.21 42.32
N LEU A 432 39.45 0.01 41.57
CA LEU A 432 39.58 1.16 40.71
C LEU A 432 39.36 0.72 39.27
N GLU A 433 38.38 1.32 38.61
CA GLU A 433 38.07 1.04 37.21
C GLU A 433 38.47 2.26 36.37
N ALA A 434 38.92 2.02 35.15
CA ALA A 434 39.14 3.07 34.18
C ALA A 434 38.30 2.82 32.93
N GLN A 435 37.51 3.83 32.59
CA GLN A 435 36.72 3.88 31.38
C GLN A 435 37.36 4.85 30.40
N VAL A 436 37.57 4.39 29.17
CA VAL A 436 38.09 5.22 28.09
C VAL A 436 36.96 5.61 27.15
N MET A 437 36.81 6.91 26.93
CA MET A 437 35.96 7.47 25.89
C MET A 437 36.82 7.99 24.75
N VAL A 438 36.34 7.84 23.53
CA VAL A 438 37.01 8.32 22.32
C VAL A 438 36.16 9.39 21.64
N ASN A 439 36.81 10.39 21.06
CA ASN A 439 36.20 11.44 20.26
C ASN A 439 37.08 11.65 19.02
N TYR A 440 36.47 11.67 17.84
CA TYR A 440 37.19 11.87 16.57
C TYR A 440 36.39 12.81 15.67
N SER A 441 37.06 13.53 14.77
CA SER A 441 36.43 14.65 14.06
C SER A 441 35.47 14.19 12.96
N THR A 442 34.17 14.46 13.14
CA THR A 442 33.11 14.43 12.11
C THR A 442 32.47 15.81 11.87
N GLY A 443 32.91 16.87 12.56
CA GLY A 443 32.35 18.22 12.41
C GLY A 443 32.76 19.23 13.49
N LYS A 444 32.00 20.33 13.64
CA LYS A 444 32.27 21.45 14.58
C LYS A 444 31.93 21.16 16.05
N LYS A 445 31.12 20.14 16.36
CA LYS A 445 30.74 19.74 17.73
C LYS A 445 31.54 18.50 18.14
N LYS A 446 32.14 18.52 19.34
CA LYS A 446 32.80 17.34 19.95
C LYS A 446 31.75 16.42 20.56
N GLN A 447 31.77 15.13 20.24
CA GLN A 447 30.90 14.11 20.84
C GLN A 447 31.76 12.94 21.32
N TRP A 448 31.54 12.51 22.56
CA TRP A 448 32.30 11.43 23.19
C TRP A 448 31.56 10.11 23.05
N PHE A 449 32.30 9.05 22.69
CA PHE A 449 31.79 7.69 22.56
C PHE A 449 32.48 6.80 23.60
N ARG A 450 31.69 6.04 24.36
CA ARG A 450 32.22 5.11 25.37
C ARG A 450 32.76 3.85 24.70
N SER A 451 33.98 3.45 25.06
CA SER A 451 34.56 2.15 24.70
C SER A 451 33.78 1.00 25.35
N LYS A 452 33.67 -0.15 24.68
CA LYS A 452 33.19 -1.40 25.31
C LYS A 452 34.24 -2.03 26.25
N SER A 453 35.50 -1.67 26.10
CA SER A 453 36.62 -2.18 26.90
C SER A 453 36.85 -1.29 28.12
N GLU A 454 36.93 -1.92 29.30
CA GLU A 454 37.22 -1.29 30.59
C GLU A 454 38.40 -2.01 31.24
N ALA A 455 39.23 -1.27 32.00
CA ALA A 455 40.33 -1.84 32.75
C ALA A 455 40.06 -1.72 34.25
N VAL A 456 40.39 -2.77 35.01
CA VAL A 456 40.14 -2.83 36.44
C VAL A 456 41.44 -3.15 37.17
N ALA A 457 41.83 -2.29 38.11
CA ALA A 457 42.88 -2.54 39.08
C ALA A 457 42.23 -2.82 40.44
N VAL A 458 42.47 -4.01 40.98
CA VAL A 458 42.05 -4.35 42.34
C VAL A 458 43.12 -3.84 43.29
N LEU A 459 42.77 -2.85 44.11
CA LEU A 459 43.69 -2.39 45.14
C LEU A 459 43.82 -3.49 46.20
N GLU A 460 45.03 -3.67 46.73
CA GLU A 460 45.26 -4.52 47.91
C GLU A 460 44.70 -3.89 49.20
N TYR A 461 43.46 -3.41 49.13
CA TYR A 461 42.77 -2.60 50.14
C TYR A 461 42.79 -3.24 51.53
N TYR A 462 42.65 -4.56 51.61
CA TYR A 462 42.73 -5.30 52.88
C TYR A 462 44.14 -5.28 53.50
N LYS A 463 45.20 -5.40 52.68
CA LYS A 463 46.59 -5.30 53.16
C LYS A 463 46.92 -3.87 53.61
N ILE A 464 46.35 -2.87 52.92
CA ILE A 464 46.47 -1.45 53.29
C ILE A 464 45.77 -1.19 54.64
N LYS A 465 44.53 -1.66 54.83
CA LYS A 465 43.81 -1.55 56.11
C LYS A 465 44.55 -2.21 57.27
N GLN A 466 45.08 -3.43 57.08
CA GLN A 466 45.85 -4.13 58.11
C GLN A 466 47.11 -3.36 58.51
N ARG A 467 47.86 -2.81 57.55
CA ARG A 467 49.03 -1.97 57.83
C ARG A 467 48.68 -0.66 58.51
N LEU A 468 47.54 -0.05 58.14
CA LEU A 468 47.04 1.17 58.79
C LEU A 468 46.65 0.92 60.25
N ALA A 469 45.96 -0.20 60.50
CA ALA A 469 45.61 -0.63 61.85
C ALA A 469 46.87 -0.91 62.69
N ALA A 470 47.86 -1.60 62.11
CA ALA A 470 49.14 -1.87 62.77
C ALA A 470 49.92 -0.58 63.08
N LYS A 471 49.92 0.40 62.16
CA LYS A 471 50.57 1.71 62.38
C LYS A 471 49.89 2.50 63.50
N LYS A 472 48.55 2.57 63.49
CA LYS A 472 47.80 3.23 64.57
C LYS A 472 48.02 2.56 65.92
N ALA A 473 48.07 1.22 65.96
CA ALA A 473 48.39 0.48 67.17
C ALA A 473 49.82 0.77 67.67
N ALA A 474 50.79 0.90 66.76
CA ALA A 474 52.17 1.24 67.11
C ALA A 474 52.31 2.69 67.60
N GLU A 475 51.62 3.66 66.98
CA GLU A 475 51.59 5.06 67.40
C GLU A 475 50.92 5.22 68.77
N GLN A 476 49.83 4.50 69.01
CA GLN A 476 49.14 4.48 70.30
C GLN A 476 50.02 3.88 71.40
N LYS A 477 50.69 2.75 71.11
CA LYS A 477 51.66 2.14 72.03
C LYS A 477 52.83 3.08 72.32
N ALA A 478 53.37 3.78 71.31
CA ALA A 478 54.43 4.76 71.50
C ALA A 478 53.99 5.99 72.33
N ALA A 479 52.72 6.41 72.20
CA ALA A 479 52.15 7.49 73.02
C ALA A 479 51.93 7.04 74.47
N GLU A 480 51.50 5.80 74.70
CA GLU A 480 51.38 5.20 76.03
C GLU A 480 52.76 5.05 76.70
N ASP A 481 53.76 4.57 75.97
CA ASP A 481 55.16 4.46 76.45
C ASP A 481 55.77 5.83 76.78
N ALA A 482 55.47 6.88 75.98
CA ALA A 482 55.91 8.25 76.24
C ALA A 482 55.22 8.86 77.48
N ALA A 483 53.92 8.62 77.67
CA ALA A 483 53.17 9.07 78.84
C ALA A 483 53.62 8.36 80.13
N GLY A 484 54.02 7.09 80.05
CA GLY A 484 54.59 6.33 81.18
C GLY A 484 55.97 6.80 81.63
N SER A 485 56.75 7.45 80.75
CA SER A 485 58.11 7.92 81.05
C SER A 485 58.19 9.33 81.71
N GLY A 486 57.08 10.08 81.73
CA GLY A 486 57.02 11.46 82.22
C GLY A 486 56.60 11.65 83.69
N ALA A 487 56.28 10.57 84.42
CA ALA A 487 55.74 10.64 85.78
C ALA A 487 56.65 10.00 86.85
N GLY A 488 57.96 10.27 86.78
CA GLY A 488 58.92 9.82 87.78
C GLY A 488 60.02 10.84 88.06
N GLY A 489 59.80 11.77 89.00
CA GLY A 489 60.87 12.64 89.50
C GLY A 489 60.45 13.76 90.45
N THR A 490 60.55 13.50 91.77
CA THR A 490 60.76 14.45 92.90
C THR A 490 59.60 15.39 93.29
N GLY A 491 59.17 15.55 94.56
CA GLY A 491 59.58 15.02 95.86
C GLY A 491 58.65 15.52 96.98
N ALA A 492 58.50 14.69 98.04
CA ALA A 492 58.48 14.99 99.49
C ALA A 492 57.81 16.31 99.99
N THR A 493 56.91 16.34 100.99
CA THR A 493 57.00 15.80 102.36
C THR A 493 55.65 15.88 103.12
N GLY A 494 55.41 14.93 104.04
CA GLY A 494 54.64 15.08 105.31
C GLY A 494 53.12 14.96 105.20
N GLY A 495 52.39 14.17 105.99
CA GLY A 495 52.67 13.34 107.16
C GLY A 495 51.34 12.70 107.63
N ASP A 496 51.46 11.60 108.37
CA ASP A 496 50.48 11.00 109.31
C ASP A 496 49.14 10.49 108.71
N ASP A 497 48.58 9.34 109.03
CA ASP A 497 48.83 8.42 110.13
C ASP A 497 48.18 7.04 109.85
N ALA A 498 48.83 6.02 110.41
CA ALA A 498 48.28 4.80 111.01
C ALA A 498 47.34 3.80 110.28
N SER A 499 47.83 2.55 110.34
CA SER A 499 47.11 1.27 110.48
C SER A 499 46.53 0.63 109.20
N GLY A 500 46.82 -0.62 108.86
CA GLY A 500 47.59 -1.67 109.52
C GLY A 500 46.99 -3.02 109.16
N ALA A 501 47.80 -3.88 108.51
CA ALA A 501 47.65 -5.34 108.33
C ALA A 501 46.37 -5.80 107.57
N ASN A 502 46.38 -6.83 106.73
CA ASN A 502 47.22 -8.02 106.68
C ASN A 502 47.12 -8.65 105.28
N ARG A 503 48.24 -9.24 104.82
CA ARG A 503 48.39 -10.27 103.77
C ARG A 503 47.71 -11.60 104.17
N PRO A 504 47.79 -12.72 103.40
CA PRO A 504 48.18 -12.98 101.99
C PRO A 504 47.04 -13.76 101.26
N GLU A 505 47.07 -14.10 99.97
CA GLU A 505 47.76 -15.24 99.32
C GLU A 505 47.32 -15.30 97.83
N GLU A 506 48.23 -15.81 96.98
CA GLU A 506 48.04 -16.67 95.78
C GLU A 506 46.90 -16.34 94.79
N ASN A 507 47.12 -16.15 93.48
CA ASN A 507 48.00 -16.83 92.53
C ASN A 507 48.29 -15.93 91.32
#